data_AF-A0A9D7TY03-F1
#
_entry.id   AF-A0A9D7TY03-F1
#
_cell.length_a   1.000
_cell.length_b   1.000
_cell.length_c   1.000
_cell.angle_alpha   90.00
_cell.angle_beta   90.00
_cell.angle_gamma   90.00
#
_symmetry.space_group_name_H-M   'P 1'
#
loop_
_entity.id
_entity.type
_entity.pdbx_description
1 polymer ?
#
loop_
_entity_poly.entity_id
_entity_poly.type
_entity_poly.pdbx_seq_one_letter_code
_entity_poly.pdbx_strand_id
1 'polypeptide(L)'
;MEDYYGFSQDKLASGELKQKTTEVLFKVFQDWQSELVNLNIDFYLAIWLCSPRIGRSEVVCGIKEEIDYFENEAFLPGDSKTIFNPSQFGKISKKLMDLKWDLKIDLDNISDWEINFPKENYDSLKEYNTDQKRFKKNIENSIKKIEKANGIMYLFPVGDVWVGQSKM
;
A
#
# COMPACT_ATOMS: atom_id res chain seq x y z
N MET A 1 8.51 -3.28 -20.85
CA MET A 1 7.47 -4.29 -20.56
C MET A 1 6.95 -3.92 -19.19
N GLU A 2 5.71 -3.45 -19.12
CA GLU A 2 5.04 -3.27 -17.82
C GLU A 2 4.93 -4.64 -17.18
N ASP A 3 5.49 -4.80 -16.00
CA ASP A 3 5.15 -5.96 -15.19
C ASP A 3 3.65 -5.78 -14.89
N TYR A 4 2.81 -6.77 -15.17
CA TYR A 4 1.36 -6.74 -14.91
C TYR A 4 1.00 -6.34 -13.47
N TYR A 5 1.98 -6.35 -12.56
CA TYR A 5 1.87 -6.02 -11.14
C TYR A 5 2.50 -4.65 -10.77
N GLY A 6 2.97 -3.84 -11.74
CA GLY A 6 3.47 -2.48 -11.50
C GLY A 6 4.80 -2.37 -10.71
N PHE A 7 5.42 -3.50 -10.34
CA PHE A 7 6.60 -3.51 -9.46
C PHE A 7 7.84 -2.79 -10.00
N SER A 8 7.99 -2.69 -11.32
CA SER A 8 9.20 -2.13 -11.93
C SER A 8 9.20 -0.60 -12.03
N GLN A 9 8.06 0.08 -12.02
CA GLN A 9 8.02 1.54 -12.22
C GLN A 9 8.30 2.33 -10.92
N ASP A 10 7.86 1.85 -9.76
CA ASP A 10 7.98 2.62 -8.51
C ASP A 10 9.38 2.58 -7.87
N LYS A 11 10.21 1.58 -8.20
CA LYS A 11 11.62 1.56 -7.74
C LYS A 11 12.43 2.77 -8.19
N LEU A 12 11.95 3.50 -9.21
CA LEU A 12 12.62 4.64 -9.83
C LEU A 12 11.93 5.98 -9.50
N ALA A 13 10.89 6.00 -8.67
CA ALA A 13 10.22 7.23 -8.33
C ALA A 13 11.20 8.22 -7.68
N SER A 14 11.52 9.29 -8.42
CA SER A 14 12.41 10.35 -7.95
C SER A 14 11.84 11.00 -6.69
N GLY A 15 12.71 11.58 -5.87
CA GLY A 15 12.27 12.33 -4.67
C GLY A 15 11.24 13.41 -4.98
N GLU A 16 11.29 13.98 -6.19
CA GLU A 16 10.31 14.96 -6.67
C GLU A 16 8.92 14.36 -6.91
N LEU A 17 8.83 13.17 -7.52
CA LEU A 17 7.54 12.49 -7.71
C LEU A 17 6.90 12.17 -6.35
N LYS A 18 7.69 11.65 -5.41
CA LYS A 18 7.21 11.38 -4.04
C LYS A 18 6.66 12.64 -3.38
N GLN A 19 7.39 13.75 -3.48
CA GLN A 19 6.94 15.04 -2.94
C GLN A 19 5.62 15.50 -3.58
N LYS A 20 5.54 15.54 -4.91
CA LYS A 20 4.33 15.99 -5.62
C LYS A 20 3.13 15.09 -5.34
N THR A 21 3.31 13.77 -5.30
CA THR A 21 2.23 12.83 -4.95
C THR A 21 1.73 13.10 -3.53
N THR A 22 2.62 13.19 -2.55
CA THR A 22 2.21 13.48 -1.16
C THR A 22 1.56 14.86 -1.03
N GLU A 23 1.99 15.88 -1.78
CA GLU A 23 1.35 17.21 -1.82
C GLU A 23 -0.10 17.14 -2.31
N VAL A 24 -0.35 16.39 -3.39
CA VAL A 24 -1.70 16.20 -3.92
C VAL A 24 -2.57 15.40 -2.95
N LEU A 25 -2.08 14.28 -2.42
CA LEU A 25 -2.81 13.46 -1.46
C LEU A 25 -3.15 14.25 -0.18
N PHE A 26 -2.21 15.04 0.33
CA PHE A 26 -2.46 15.87 1.50
C PHE A 26 -3.55 16.92 1.24
N LYS A 27 -3.59 17.54 0.06
CA LYS A 27 -4.66 18.46 -0.30
C LYS A 27 -6.03 17.76 -0.33
N VAL A 28 -6.12 16.61 -0.98
CA VAL A 28 -7.36 15.80 -1.04
C VAL A 28 -7.82 15.42 0.36
N PHE A 29 -6.90 14.99 1.22
CA PHE A 29 -7.19 14.69 2.62
C PHE A 29 -7.80 15.89 3.36
N GLN A 30 -7.23 17.09 3.21
CA GLN A 30 -7.75 18.29 3.88
C GLN A 30 -9.14 18.69 3.37
N ASP A 31 -9.37 18.58 2.06
CA ASP A 31 -10.65 18.88 1.43
C ASP A 31 -11.72 17.90 1.93
N TRP A 32 -11.44 16.59 1.90
CA TRP A 32 -12.35 15.56 2.40
C TRP A 32 -12.62 15.67 3.91
N GLN A 33 -11.58 15.94 4.71
CA GLN A 33 -11.74 16.14 6.14
C GLN A 33 -12.74 17.27 6.44
N SER A 34 -12.62 18.39 5.73
CA SER A 34 -13.50 19.54 5.91
C SER A 34 -14.95 19.21 5.54
N GLU A 35 -15.16 18.48 4.45
CA GLU A 35 -16.49 18.04 4.03
C GLU A 35 -17.12 17.04 5.00
N LEU A 36 -16.38 16.03 5.44
CA LEU A 36 -16.86 14.99 6.35
C LEU A 36 -17.23 15.56 7.73
N VAL A 37 -16.44 16.51 8.24
CA VAL A 37 -16.77 17.26 9.47
C VAL A 37 -18.07 18.06 9.29
N ASN A 38 -18.24 18.73 8.15
CA ASN A 38 -19.46 19.49 7.86
C ASN A 38 -20.72 18.61 7.73
N LEU A 39 -20.55 17.38 7.24
CA LEU A 39 -21.63 16.39 7.15
C LEU A 39 -22.01 15.80 8.52
N ASN A 40 -21.17 15.99 9.54
CA ASN A 40 -21.39 15.50 10.90
C ASN A 40 -21.71 13.99 10.93
N ILE A 41 -20.88 13.21 10.20
CA ILE A 41 -20.92 11.76 10.18
C ILE A 41 -19.66 11.20 10.84
N ASP A 42 -19.72 9.99 11.38
CA ASP A 42 -18.54 9.26 11.83
C ASP A 42 -17.79 8.71 10.61
N PHE A 43 -16.48 8.88 10.59
CA PHE A 43 -15.63 8.44 9.48
C PHE A 43 -14.22 8.06 9.93
N TYR A 44 -13.63 7.11 9.21
CA TYR A 44 -12.19 6.94 9.11
C TYR A 44 -11.68 7.78 7.95
N LEU A 45 -10.60 8.55 8.15
CA LEU A 45 -9.90 9.22 7.05
C LEU A 45 -8.40 9.14 7.28
N ALA A 46 -7.66 8.67 6.28
CA ALA A 46 -6.21 8.59 6.34
C ALA A 46 -5.54 8.83 4.99
N ILE A 47 -4.27 9.26 5.03
CA ILE A 47 -3.35 9.20 3.91
C ILE A 47 -2.52 7.93 4.05
N TRP A 48 -2.48 7.10 3.02
CA TRP A 48 -1.60 5.94 2.94
C TRP A 48 -0.43 6.26 2.02
N LEU A 49 0.78 6.36 2.57
CA LEU A 49 2.01 6.58 1.79
C LEU A 49 2.81 5.30 1.69
N CYS A 50 2.79 4.69 0.52
CA CYS A 50 3.41 3.40 0.24
C CYS A 50 4.87 3.59 -0.24
N SER A 51 5.81 2.88 0.38
CA SER A 51 7.23 2.90 0.04
C SER A 51 7.75 1.47 -0.11
N PRO A 52 8.36 1.08 -1.24
CA PRO A 52 8.75 1.93 -2.36
C PRO A 52 7.61 2.28 -3.33
N ARG A 53 6.40 1.71 -3.15
CA ARG A 53 5.30 1.75 -4.11
C ARG A 53 4.49 3.06 -4.11
N ILE A 54 5.13 4.20 -4.37
CA ILE A 54 4.45 5.50 -4.25
C ILE A 54 3.20 5.61 -5.13
N GLY A 55 3.16 4.93 -6.29
CA GLY A 55 1.99 4.88 -7.17
C GLY A 55 0.77 4.18 -6.56
N ARG A 56 0.96 3.44 -5.45
CA ARG A 56 -0.10 2.83 -4.63
C ARG A 56 -0.51 3.71 -3.43
N SER A 57 0.02 4.91 -3.32
CA SER A 57 -0.35 5.82 -2.23
C SER A 57 -1.70 6.48 -2.53
N GLU A 58 -2.53 6.63 -1.51
CA GLU A 58 -3.92 7.09 -1.68
C GLU A 58 -4.46 7.78 -0.42
N VAL A 59 -5.60 8.45 -0.57
CA VAL A 59 -6.42 8.91 0.56
C VAL A 59 -7.58 7.93 0.69
N VAL A 60 -7.74 7.36 1.88
CA VAL A 60 -8.78 6.37 2.16
C VAL A 60 -9.77 6.93 3.16
N CYS A 61 -11.06 6.80 2.82
CA CYS A 61 -12.17 7.16 3.67
C CYS A 61 -13.05 5.92 3.89
N GLY A 62 -13.34 5.62 5.15
CA GLY A 62 -14.30 4.59 5.54
C GLY A 62 -15.46 5.23 6.29
N ILE A 63 -16.67 4.76 6.04
CA ILE A 63 -17.88 5.19 6.77
C ILE A 63 -18.63 3.96 7.28
N LYS A 64 -19.39 4.14 8.37
CA LYS A 64 -20.22 3.08 8.97
C LYS A 64 -19.40 1.80 9.24
N GLU A 65 -19.83 0.66 8.71
CA GLU A 65 -19.19 -0.64 8.90
C GLU A 65 -17.76 -0.73 8.36
N GLU A 66 -17.36 0.14 7.43
CA GLU A 66 -15.99 0.11 6.87
C GLU A 66 -14.95 0.74 7.80
N ILE A 67 -15.38 1.52 8.81
CA ILE A 67 -14.48 2.18 9.75
C ILE A 67 -13.61 1.14 10.48
N ASP A 68 -14.25 0.10 11.03
CA ASP A 68 -13.56 -0.94 11.81
C ASP A 68 -12.52 -1.68 10.97
N TYR A 69 -12.85 -1.97 9.71
CA TYR A 69 -11.92 -2.60 8.77
C TYR A 69 -10.66 -1.75 8.59
N PHE A 70 -10.78 -0.45 8.32
CA PHE A 70 -9.62 0.40 8.07
C PHE A 70 -8.81 0.73 9.34
N GLU A 71 -9.45 0.76 10.51
CA GLU A 71 -8.76 0.95 11.78
C GLU A 71 -7.96 -0.29 12.21
N ASN A 72 -8.56 -1.47 12.04
CA ASN A 72 -8.11 -2.67 12.75
C ASN A 72 -7.63 -3.80 11.82
N GLU A 73 -8.13 -3.90 10.59
CA GLU A 73 -7.93 -5.08 9.75
C GLU A 73 -7.14 -4.82 8.45
N ALA A 74 -7.18 -3.60 7.92
CA ALA A 74 -6.60 -3.27 6.62
C ALA A 74 -5.10 -3.58 6.53
N PHE A 75 -4.36 -3.45 7.64
CA PHE A 75 -2.94 -3.70 7.67
C PHE A 75 -2.44 -4.44 8.89
N LEU A 76 -1.37 -5.21 8.69
CA LEU A 76 -0.53 -5.69 9.77
C LEU A 76 0.35 -4.56 10.33
N PRO A 77 0.61 -4.53 11.65
CA PRO A 77 1.49 -3.54 12.26
C PRO A 77 2.93 -3.69 11.74
N GLY A 78 3.58 -2.56 11.47
CA GLY A 78 5.01 -2.50 11.16
C GLY A 78 5.88 -2.36 12.42
N ASP A 79 7.17 -2.06 12.23
CA ASP A 79 8.11 -1.84 13.33
C ASP A 79 7.83 -0.52 14.07
N SER A 80 7.35 -0.63 15.31
CA SER A 80 6.99 0.50 16.16
C SER A 80 8.15 1.41 16.54
N LYS A 81 9.41 0.98 16.35
CA LYS A 81 10.60 1.81 16.60
C LYS A 81 10.91 2.76 15.45
N THR A 82 10.39 2.49 14.27
CA THR A 82 10.62 3.33 13.09
C THR A 82 9.70 4.54 13.16
N ILE A 83 10.27 5.73 12.99
CA ILE A 83 9.56 7.01 13.11
C ILE A 83 9.39 7.63 11.73
N PHE A 84 8.19 8.12 11.44
CA PHE A 84 7.93 8.85 10.21
C PHE A 84 8.80 10.10 10.13
N ASN A 85 9.55 10.24 9.04
CA ASN A 85 10.40 11.41 8.82
C ASN A 85 9.76 12.35 7.78
N PRO A 86 9.06 13.42 8.20
CA PRO A 86 8.40 14.34 7.27
C PRO A 86 9.38 15.22 6.48
N SER A 87 10.65 15.33 6.90
CA SER A 87 11.63 16.22 6.24
C SER A 87 11.91 15.86 4.77
N GLN A 88 11.66 14.62 4.38
CA GLN A 88 11.82 14.15 2.99
C GLN A 88 10.76 14.73 2.02
N PHE A 89 9.68 15.33 2.53
CA PHE A 89 8.55 15.82 1.74
C PHE A 89 8.56 17.35 1.50
N GLY A 90 9.73 17.99 1.63
CA GLY A 90 9.91 19.39 1.21
C GLY A 90 8.95 20.36 1.90
N LYS A 91 8.20 21.14 1.11
CA LYS A 91 7.40 22.28 1.59
C LYS A 91 6.25 21.87 2.52
N ILE A 92 5.70 20.67 2.35
CA ILE A 92 4.58 20.18 3.17
C ILE A 92 5.03 19.47 4.45
N SER A 93 6.34 19.27 4.65
CA SER A 93 6.90 18.61 5.85
C SER A 93 6.29 19.12 7.16
N LYS A 94 6.13 20.45 7.30
CA LYS A 94 5.51 21.06 8.47
C LYS A 94 4.06 20.64 8.67
N LYS A 95 3.27 20.60 7.61
CA LYS A 95 1.85 20.22 7.67
C LYS A 95 1.68 18.73 7.96
N LEU A 96 2.58 17.88 7.45
CA LEU A 96 2.56 16.44 7.74
C LEU A 96 2.85 16.14 9.21
N MET A 97 3.51 17.04 9.95
CA MET A 97 3.72 16.89 11.40
C MET A 97 2.41 17.03 12.20
N ASP A 98 1.35 17.60 11.61
CA ASP A 98 0.04 17.74 12.26
C ASP A 98 -0.74 16.42 12.27
N LEU A 99 -0.33 15.46 11.45
CA LEU A 99 -0.90 14.11 11.42
C LEU A 99 -0.20 13.18 12.43
N LYS A 100 -0.94 12.18 12.91
CA LYS A 100 -0.42 11.00 13.59
C LYS A 100 -0.08 9.97 12.51
N TRP A 101 1.14 9.44 12.55
CA TRP A 101 1.63 8.47 11.59
C TRP A 101 1.91 7.12 12.26
N ASP A 102 1.31 6.06 11.74
CA ASP A 102 1.57 4.68 12.15
C ASP A 102 2.21 3.91 11.00
N LEU A 103 3.28 3.17 11.29
CA LEU A 103 3.93 2.28 10.31
C LEU A 103 3.18 0.96 10.20
N LYS A 104 2.89 0.56 8.97
CA LYS A 104 2.22 -0.69 8.60
C LYS A 104 3.01 -1.43 7.52
N ILE A 105 2.75 -2.73 7.37
CA ILE A 105 3.38 -3.55 6.35
C ILE A 105 2.58 -3.47 5.06
N ASP A 106 3.23 -3.09 3.96
CA ASP A 106 2.66 -3.17 2.62
C ASP A 106 2.73 -4.62 2.12
N LEU A 107 1.57 -5.23 1.88
CA LEU A 107 1.46 -6.62 1.44
C LEU A 107 1.04 -6.71 -0.02
N ASP A 108 1.50 -7.75 -0.68
CA ASP A 108 0.94 -8.22 -1.93
C ASP A 108 0.62 -9.71 -1.81
N ASN A 109 -0.10 -10.24 -2.80
CA ASN A 109 -0.49 -11.62 -2.83
C ASN A 109 -0.15 -12.31 -4.14
N ILE A 110 0.05 -13.61 -4.06
CA ILE A 110 -0.01 -14.52 -5.21
C ILE A 110 -0.90 -15.70 -4.84
N SER A 111 -1.69 -16.14 -5.82
CA SER A 111 -2.67 -17.21 -5.67
C SER A 111 -2.21 -18.46 -6.43
N ASP A 112 -2.71 -19.62 -6.02
CA ASP A 112 -2.39 -20.90 -6.66
C ASP A 112 -2.64 -20.92 -8.17
N TRP A 113 -3.68 -20.25 -8.65
CA TRP A 113 -3.97 -20.22 -10.09
C TRP A 113 -2.91 -19.46 -10.90
N GLU A 114 -2.26 -18.46 -10.30
CA GLU A 114 -1.16 -17.70 -10.92
C GLU A 114 0.11 -18.57 -10.95
N ILE A 115 0.38 -19.26 -9.85
CA ILE A 115 1.55 -20.14 -9.70
C ILE A 115 1.47 -21.30 -10.70
N ASN A 116 0.29 -21.87 -10.87
CA ASN A 116 0.02 -23.03 -11.73
C ASN A 116 -0.47 -22.63 -13.13
N PHE A 117 -0.31 -21.37 -13.55
CA PHE A 117 -0.73 -20.93 -14.87
C PHE A 117 0.04 -21.73 -15.96
N PRO A 118 -0.65 -22.40 -16.91
CA PRO A 118 0.01 -23.28 -17.87
C PRO A 118 1.07 -22.57 -18.70
N LYS A 119 2.22 -23.22 -18.86
CA LYS A 119 3.37 -22.68 -19.61
C LYS A 119 3.00 -22.33 -21.06
N GLU A 120 2.08 -23.07 -21.65
CA GLU A 120 1.60 -22.90 -23.02
C GLU A 120 0.85 -21.57 -23.23
N ASN A 121 0.37 -20.95 -22.14
CA ASN A 121 -0.37 -19.70 -22.16
C ASN A 121 0.54 -18.45 -22.03
N TYR A 122 1.86 -18.63 -21.93
CA TYR A 122 2.82 -17.53 -21.90
C TYR A 122 3.30 -17.17 -23.30
N ASP A 123 3.56 -15.88 -23.55
CA ASP A 123 4.11 -15.40 -24.82
C ASP A 123 5.53 -15.96 -25.09
N SER A 124 6.28 -16.26 -24.03
CA SER A 124 7.60 -16.87 -24.14
C SER A 124 7.98 -17.76 -22.96
N LEU A 125 8.83 -18.77 -23.22
CA LEU A 125 9.44 -19.58 -22.16
C LEU A 125 10.29 -18.73 -21.19
N LYS A 126 10.85 -17.62 -21.66
CA LYS A 126 11.64 -16.70 -20.84
C LYS A 126 10.76 -16.04 -19.78
N GLU A 127 9.58 -15.57 -20.14
CA GLU A 127 8.62 -14.98 -19.20
C GLU A 127 8.15 -16.01 -18.18
N TYR A 128 7.71 -17.19 -18.63
CA TYR A 128 7.33 -18.28 -17.74
C TYR A 128 8.42 -18.57 -16.70
N ASN A 129 9.67 -18.76 -17.13
CA ASN A 129 10.78 -19.03 -16.21
C ASN A 129 11.08 -17.86 -15.25
N THR A 130 10.83 -16.62 -15.68
CA THR A 130 11.02 -15.42 -14.85
C THR A 130 9.96 -15.38 -13.76
N ASP A 131 8.71 -15.59 -14.13
CA ASP A 131 7.57 -15.62 -13.21
C ASP A 131 7.68 -16.76 -12.21
N GLN A 132 8.02 -17.98 -12.65
CA GLN A 132 8.21 -19.13 -11.75
C GLN A 132 9.30 -18.88 -10.69
N LYS A 133 10.41 -18.23 -11.06
CA LYS A 133 11.44 -17.80 -10.10
C LYS A 133 10.92 -16.75 -9.12
N ARG A 134 10.15 -15.77 -9.61
CA ARG A 134 9.51 -14.74 -8.78
C ARG A 134 8.52 -15.37 -7.79
N PHE A 135 7.64 -16.25 -8.26
CA PHE A 135 6.65 -16.94 -7.44
C PHE A 135 7.30 -17.75 -6.33
N LYS A 136 8.35 -18.54 -6.65
CA LYS A 136 9.10 -19.27 -5.63
C LYS A 136 9.61 -18.34 -4.51
N LYS A 137 10.23 -17.21 -4.89
CA LYS A 137 10.73 -16.22 -3.93
C LYS A 137 9.60 -15.59 -3.09
N ASN A 138 8.48 -15.27 -3.72
CA ASN A 138 7.31 -14.69 -3.03
C ASN A 138 6.70 -15.69 -2.03
N ILE A 139 6.63 -16.97 -2.38
CA ILE A 139 6.17 -18.04 -1.47
C ILE A 139 7.15 -18.18 -0.30
N GLU A 140 8.46 -18.21 -0.55
CA GLU A 140 9.50 -18.29 0.49
C GLU A 140 9.45 -17.09 1.45
N ASN A 141 9.13 -15.90 0.94
CA ASN A 141 8.98 -14.67 1.72
C ASN A 141 7.57 -14.46 2.31
N SER A 142 6.63 -15.39 2.09
CA SER A 142 5.27 -15.23 2.58
C SER A 142 5.21 -15.25 4.10
N ILE A 143 4.48 -14.30 4.68
CA ILE A 143 4.28 -14.17 6.13
C ILE A 143 2.90 -14.70 6.57
N LYS A 144 1.98 -14.87 5.61
CA LYS A 144 0.65 -15.44 5.87
C LYS A 144 0.19 -16.25 4.66
N LYS A 145 -0.51 -17.35 4.94
CA LYS A 145 -1.19 -18.19 3.94
C LYS A 145 -2.68 -18.20 4.28
N ILE A 146 -3.51 -18.09 3.26
CA ILE A 146 -4.97 -18.12 3.40
C ILE A 146 -5.47 -19.25 2.51
N GLU A 147 -6.06 -20.27 3.12
CA GLU A 147 -6.76 -21.33 2.40
C GLU A 147 -8.12 -20.80 1.93
N LYS A 148 -8.38 -20.90 0.63
CA LYS A 148 -9.65 -20.57 -0.02
C LYS A 148 -10.18 -21.82 -0.72
N ALA A 149 -11.47 -21.81 -1.05
CA ALA A 149 -12.10 -22.93 -1.77
C ALA A 149 -11.42 -23.26 -3.12
N ASN A 150 -10.77 -22.27 -3.74
CA ASN A 150 -10.10 -22.38 -5.03
C ASN A 150 -8.56 -22.46 -4.93
N GLY A 151 -8.01 -22.73 -3.74
CA GLY A 151 -6.58 -22.88 -3.51
C GLY A 151 -6.04 -21.95 -2.43
N ILE A 152 -4.71 -21.85 -2.36
CA ILE A 152 -3.97 -21.07 -1.38
C ILE A 152 -3.65 -19.69 -1.95
N MET A 153 -3.77 -18.68 -1.09
CA MET A 153 -3.25 -17.34 -1.32
C MET A 153 -2.10 -17.06 -0.36
N TYR A 154 -0.95 -16.68 -0.90
CA TYR A 154 0.25 -16.35 -0.15
C TYR A 154 0.39 -14.83 -0.08
N LEU A 155 0.48 -14.29 1.15
CA LEU A 155 0.71 -12.88 1.41
C LEU A 155 2.17 -12.65 1.79
N PHE A 156 2.85 -11.73 1.12
CA PHE A 156 4.26 -11.42 1.34
C PHE A 156 4.50 -9.90 1.40
N PRO A 157 5.48 -9.46 2.20
CA PRO A 157 5.81 -8.05 2.33
C PRO A 157 6.51 -7.53 1.08
N VAL A 158 6.13 -6.33 0.68
CA VAL A 158 6.64 -5.67 -0.53
C VAL A 158 7.06 -4.23 -0.29
N GLY A 159 6.83 -3.73 0.92
CA GLY A 159 7.21 -2.41 1.36
C GLY A 159 6.59 -2.05 2.70
N ASP A 160 6.56 -0.76 2.96
CA ASP A 160 5.97 -0.11 4.11
C ASP A 160 4.81 0.78 3.67
N VAL A 161 3.78 0.89 4.51
CA VAL A 161 2.72 1.90 4.38
C VAL A 161 2.75 2.79 5.62
N TRP A 162 2.94 4.09 5.42
CA TRP A 162 2.72 5.08 6.47
C TRP A 162 1.27 5.53 6.43
N VAL A 163 0.53 5.25 7.51
CA VAL A 163 -0.88 5.64 7.66
C VAL A 163 -0.95 6.93 8.47
N GLY A 164 -1.33 8.03 7.82
CA GLY A 164 -1.42 9.36 8.41
C GLY A 164 -2.86 9.76 8.67
N GLN A 165 -3.23 9.91 9.93
CA GLN A 165 -4.56 10.35 10.38
C GLN A 165 -4.46 11.67 11.13
N SER A 166 -5.55 12.44 11.20
CA SER A 166 -5.57 13.63 12.06
C SER A 166 -5.38 13.24 13.52
N LYS A 167 -4.68 14.09 14.27
CA LYS A 167 -4.65 13.99 15.73
C LYS A 167 -6.04 14.38 16.24
N MET A 168 -6.70 13.44 16.91
CA MET A 168 -7.87 13.75 17.73
C MET A 168 -7.47 14.65 18.90
#